data_AF-A0A833GMF3-F1
#
_entry.id   AF-A0A833GMF3-F1
#
_cell.length_a   1.000
_cell.length_b   1.000
_cell.length_c   1.000
_cell.angle_alpha   90.00
_cell.angle_beta   90.00
_cell.angle_gamma   90.00
#
_symmetry.space_group_name_H-M   'P 1'
#
loop_
_entity.id
_entity.type
_entity.pdbx_description
1 polymer ?
#
loop_
_entity_poly.entity_id
_entity_poly.type
_entity_poly.pdbx_seq_one_letter_code
_entity_poly.pdbx_strand_id
1 'polypeptide(L)'
;ARSACVLPLALGCSQLRLLLAAATLAVGVAMVWSINLHNFMDGINGILAMQAAFVCAVAAAAFAHAGDAPHALGAAAALAAILGFLPFNFPHARVFMGDVGSGVLGLWVALLVVMLAMRPGVAAASGPIAASGFVVDATCTLLSRMLRGRRWYSAHREHLYQWLVRTGLSHARVVALYLAWNVLIVVPALLWIHRPQAHAAGGGMLLAVYAAGTGVWLAGKRWCLRHVARRGGHASA
;
A
#
# COMPACT_ATOMS: atom_id res chain seq x y z
N ALA A 1 -4.50 -46.56 -8.67
CA ALA A 1 -4.85 -45.49 -7.70
C ALA A 1 -3.63 -45.22 -6.82
N ARG A 2 -2.72 -44.36 -7.28
CA ARG A 2 -1.53 -43.91 -6.55
C ARG A 2 -1.38 -42.41 -6.81
N SER A 3 -0.83 -41.72 -5.82
CA SER A 3 -0.26 -40.38 -5.89
C SER A 3 -1.23 -39.21 -5.67
N ALA A 4 -1.47 -38.85 -4.40
CA ALA A 4 -1.69 -37.44 -3.98
C ALA A 4 -1.76 -37.29 -2.45
N CYS A 5 -0.73 -37.65 -1.68
CA CYS A 5 -0.62 -37.16 -0.29
C CYS A 5 0.77 -37.37 0.36
N VAL A 6 1.86 -36.90 -0.24
CA VAL A 6 3.17 -36.87 0.45
C VAL A 6 3.97 -35.64 0.01
N LEU A 7 3.46 -34.43 0.28
CA LEU A 7 4.24 -33.21 0.07
C LEU A 7 4.65 -32.46 1.36
N PRO A 8 3.96 -32.56 2.53
CA PRO A 8 4.47 -31.86 3.71
C PRO A 8 5.58 -32.61 4.47
N LEU A 9 5.81 -33.91 4.20
CA LEU A 9 6.61 -34.79 5.06
C LEU A 9 8.08 -35.01 4.61
N ALA A 10 8.57 -34.23 3.65
CA ALA A 10 9.96 -34.36 3.14
C ALA A 10 10.89 -33.22 3.55
N LEU A 11 10.45 -32.26 4.37
CA LEU A 11 11.30 -31.19 4.88
C LEU A 11 11.96 -31.63 6.19
N GLY A 12 13.28 -31.82 6.17
CA GLY A 12 14.05 -32.05 7.39
C GLY A 12 13.93 -30.88 8.37
N CYS A 13 14.12 -31.14 9.66
CA CYS A 13 14.02 -30.12 10.73
C CYS A 13 14.89 -28.88 10.45
N SER A 14 16.06 -29.05 9.81
CA SER A 14 16.94 -27.97 9.38
C SER A 14 16.33 -27.10 8.27
N GLN A 15 15.65 -27.70 7.29
CA GLN A 15 14.99 -26.97 6.21
C GLN A 15 13.78 -26.19 6.72
N LEU A 16 13.00 -26.77 7.63
CA LEU A 16 11.88 -26.06 8.26
C LEU A 16 12.36 -24.83 9.05
N ARG A 17 13.46 -24.97 9.82
CA ARG A 17 14.07 -23.83 10.54
C ARG A 17 14.54 -22.74 9.59
N LEU A 18 15.16 -23.10 8.46
CA LEU A 18 15.63 -22.13 7.47
C LEU A 18 14.46 -21.38 6.83
N LEU A 19 13.38 -22.09 6.47
CA LEU A 19 12.18 -21.48 5.89
C LEU A 19 11.50 -20.52 6.86
N LEU A 20 11.38 -20.90 8.14
CA LEU A 20 10.83 -20.03 9.17
C LEU A 20 11.70 -18.78 9.37
N ALA A 21 13.03 -18.95 9.47
CA ALA A 21 13.96 -17.82 9.60
C ALA A 21 13.86 -16.86 8.40
N ALA A 22 13.80 -17.40 7.17
CA ALA A 22 13.64 -16.60 5.96
C ALA A 22 12.30 -15.86 5.94
N ALA A 23 11.19 -16.51 6.33
CA ALA A 23 9.88 -15.89 6.43
C ALA A 23 9.86 -14.77 7.47
N THR A 24 10.43 -15.00 8.66
CA THR A 24 10.54 -13.98 9.71
C THR A 24 11.37 -12.78 9.24
N LEU A 25 12.49 -13.03 8.58
CA LEU A 25 13.32 -11.96 8.01
C LEU A 25 12.56 -11.17 6.94
N ALA A 26 11.88 -11.86 6.02
CA ALA A 26 11.09 -11.23 4.96
C ALA A 26 9.97 -10.34 5.52
N VAL A 27 9.24 -10.82 6.53
CA VAL A 27 8.21 -10.05 7.23
C VAL A 27 8.84 -8.85 7.96
N GLY A 28 9.96 -9.04 8.66
CA GLY A 28 10.66 -7.95 9.34
C GLY A 28 11.10 -6.85 8.36
N VAL A 29 11.69 -7.23 7.23
CA VAL A 29 12.05 -6.29 6.15
C VAL A 29 10.80 -5.59 5.59
N ALA A 30 9.71 -6.32 5.35
CA ALA A 30 8.46 -5.75 4.87
C ALA A 30 7.85 -4.75 5.87
N MET A 31 7.95 -5.01 7.18
CA MET A 31 7.50 -4.09 8.23
C MET A 31 8.34 -2.82 8.30
N VAL A 32 9.68 -2.96 8.28
CA VAL A 32 10.59 -1.79 8.24
C VAL A 32 10.35 -0.98 6.98
N TRP A 33 10.18 -1.64 5.84
CA TRP A 33 9.77 -0.98 4.61
C TRP A 33 8.42 -0.28 4.77
N SER A 34 7.45 -0.94 5.41
CA SER A 34 6.11 -0.40 5.65
C SER A 34 6.12 0.89 6.49
N ILE A 35 6.95 0.94 7.51
CA ILE A 35 7.12 2.14 8.34
C ILE A 35 7.69 3.28 7.49
N ASN A 36 8.78 3.02 6.77
CA ASN A 36 9.47 4.04 5.99
C ASN A 36 8.65 4.54 4.80
N LEU A 37 7.97 3.67 4.05
CA LEU A 37 7.17 4.14 2.92
C LEU A 37 6.01 5.02 3.36
N HIS A 38 5.32 4.68 4.45
CA HIS A 38 4.18 5.48 4.91
C HIS A 38 4.67 6.82 5.45
N ASN A 39 5.84 6.87 6.09
CA ASN A 39 6.49 8.12 6.48
C ASN A 39 6.83 8.99 5.25
N PHE A 40 7.38 8.43 4.17
CA PHE A 40 7.65 9.17 2.92
C PHE A 40 6.40 9.68 2.21
N MET A 41 5.29 8.94 2.34
CA MET A 41 4.02 9.26 1.69
C MET A 41 3.18 10.28 2.48
N ASP A 42 3.51 10.56 3.74
CA ASP A 42 2.82 11.53 4.60
C ASP A 42 3.25 13.00 4.34
N GLY A 43 3.27 13.43 3.08
CA GLY A 43 3.74 14.76 2.71
C GLY A 43 2.65 15.77 2.33
N ILE A 44 1.38 15.37 2.31
CA ILE A 44 0.24 16.27 2.05
C ILE A 44 -0.95 15.92 2.95
N ASN A 45 -1.78 16.92 3.22
CA ASN A 45 -2.97 16.80 4.06
C ASN A 45 -3.87 15.64 3.60
N GLY A 46 -4.16 14.71 4.51
CA GLY A 46 -5.14 13.64 4.36
C GLY A 46 -4.70 12.41 3.57
N ILE A 47 -3.56 12.43 2.85
CA ILE A 47 -3.23 11.31 1.95
C ILE A 47 -2.96 10.01 2.70
N LEU A 48 -2.14 10.06 3.76
CA LEU A 48 -1.82 8.88 4.56
C LEU A 48 -3.05 8.41 5.35
N ALA A 49 -3.75 9.32 6.02
CA ALA A 49 -4.95 8.99 6.79
C ALA A 49 -6.03 8.33 5.92
N MET A 50 -6.29 8.87 4.72
CA MET A 50 -7.26 8.28 3.78
C MET A 50 -6.85 6.90 3.29
N GLN A 51 -5.56 6.71 2.95
CA GLN A 51 -5.07 5.40 2.53
C GLN A 51 -5.16 4.37 3.66
N ALA A 52 -4.73 4.73 4.87
CA ALA A 52 -4.79 3.86 6.03
C ALA A 52 -6.23 3.52 6.41
N ALA A 53 -7.15 4.49 6.37
CA ALA A 53 -8.58 4.25 6.57
C ALA A 53 -9.11 3.24 5.54
N PHE A 54 -8.77 3.39 4.26
CA PHE A 54 -9.18 2.43 3.23
C PHE A 54 -8.66 1.02 3.51
N VAL A 55 -7.38 0.86 3.87
CA VAL A 55 -6.81 -0.46 4.20
C VAL A 55 -7.46 -1.06 5.45
N CYS A 56 -7.69 -0.27 6.49
CA CYS A 56 -8.39 -0.72 7.70
C CYS A 56 -9.83 -1.14 7.40
N ALA A 57 -10.54 -0.43 6.53
CA ALA A 57 -11.90 -0.80 6.11
C ALA A 57 -11.92 -2.13 5.34
N VAL A 58 -10.99 -2.32 4.40
CA VAL A 58 -10.83 -3.60 3.68
C VAL A 58 -10.52 -4.72 4.65
N ALA A 59 -9.59 -4.52 5.59
CA ALA A 59 -9.22 -5.53 6.57
C ALA A 59 -10.38 -5.88 7.50
N ALA A 60 -11.11 -4.88 8.02
CA ALA A 60 -12.28 -5.09 8.87
C ALA A 60 -13.35 -5.92 8.16
N ALA A 61 -13.66 -5.58 6.90
CA ALA A 61 -14.62 -6.32 6.09
C ALA A 61 -14.17 -7.76 5.81
N ALA A 62 -12.89 -7.96 5.46
CA ALA A 62 -12.34 -9.27 5.17
C ALA A 62 -12.32 -10.19 6.41
N PHE A 63 -11.90 -9.68 7.57
CA PHE A 63 -11.93 -10.44 8.82
C PHE A 63 -13.37 -10.77 9.25
N ALA A 64 -14.30 -9.81 9.14
CA ALA A 64 -15.70 -10.04 9.45
C ALA A 64 -16.30 -11.13 8.55
N HIS A 65 -16.00 -11.08 7.24
CA HIS A 65 -16.44 -12.10 6.29
C HIS A 65 -15.87 -13.48 6.61
N ALA A 66 -14.62 -13.54 7.10
CA ALA A 66 -13.97 -14.78 7.53
C ALA A 66 -14.42 -15.27 8.92
N GLY A 67 -15.39 -14.60 9.57
CA GLY A 67 -15.86 -14.95 10.92
C GLY A 67 -14.89 -14.59 12.05
N ASP A 68 -13.89 -13.78 11.77
CA ASP A 68 -12.83 -13.40 12.72
C ASP A 68 -13.14 -12.06 13.42
N ALA A 69 -14.14 -12.11 14.30
CA ALA A 69 -14.67 -10.93 14.98
C ALA A 69 -13.61 -10.10 15.75
N PRO A 70 -12.65 -10.70 16.49
CA PRO A 70 -11.64 -9.90 17.22
C PRO A 70 -10.78 -9.04 16.31
N HIS A 71 -10.30 -9.58 15.18
CA HIS A 71 -9.47 -8.84 14.24
C HIS A 71 -10.28 -7.85 13.41
N ALA A 72 -11.52 -8.20 13.07
CA ALA A 72 -12.46 -7.26 12.44
C ALA A 72 -12.68 -6.02 13.33
N LEU A 73 -12.91 -6.23 14.63
CA LEU A 73 -13.08 -5.15 15.60
C LEU A 73 -11.80 -4.33 15.75
N GLY A 74 -10.63 -4.96 15.81
CA GLY A 74 -9.35 -4.25 15.88
C GLY A 74 -9.10 -3.35 14.66
N ALA A 75 -9.36 -3.86 13.46
CA ALA A 75 -9.27 -3.08 12.23
C ALA A 75 -10.32 -1.95 12.16
N ALA A 76 -11.55 -2.21 12.61
CA ALA A 76 -12.62 -1.21 12.68
C ALA A 76 -12.34 -0.11 13.71
N ALA A 77 -11.74 -0.44 14.86
CA ALA A 77 -11.33 0.52 15.87
C ALA A 77 -10.22 1.44 15.34
N ALA A 78 -9.23 0.88 14.64
CA ALA A 78 -8.20 1.67 13.97
C ALA A 78 -8.80 2.58 12.89
N LEU A 79 -9.74 2.08 12.08
CA LEU A 79 -10.50 2.88 11.13
C LEU A 79 -11.22 4.05 11.84
N ALA A 80 -11.94 3.79 12.92
CA ALA A 80 -12.65 4.81 13.68
C ALA A 80 -11.70 5.89 14.24
N ALA A 81 -10.54 5.49 14.77
CA ALA A 81 -9.52 6.44 15.24
C ALA A 81 -8.98 7.31 14.10
N ILE A 82 -8.70 6.73 12.93
CA ILE A 82 -8.25 7.47 11.76
C ILE A 82 -9.33 8.44 11.26
N LEU A 83 -10.59 8.01 11.21
CA LEU A 83 -11.72 8.86 10.85
C LEU A 83 -11.96 9.99 11.87
N GLY A 84 -11.69 9.76 13.15
CA GLY A 84 -11.69 10.79 14.18
C GLY A 84 -10.57 11.82 14.01
N PHE A 85 -9.40 11.39 13.54
CA PHE A 85 -8.27 12.27 13.23
C PHE A 85 -8.46 13.07 11.93
N LEU A 86 -9.11 12.48 10.93
CA LEU A 86 -9.15 13.01 9.56
C LEU A 86 -9.66 14.47 9.45
N PRO A 87 -10.71 14.94 10.16
CA PRO A 87 -11.16 16.33 10.11
C PRO A 87 -10.17 17.35 10.67
N PHE A 88 -9.16 16.90 11.42
CA PHE A 88 -8.07 17.75 11.92
C PHE A 88 -6.90 17.80 10.93
N ASN A 89 -6.81 16.85 10.01
CA ASN A 89 -5.72 16.72 9.05
C ASN A 89 -6.12 17.13 7.62
N PHE A 90 -7.36 16.88 7.21
CA PHE A 90 -7.87 17.10 5.86
C PHE A 90 -9.10 18.02 5.85
N PRO A 91 -9.27 18.91 4.86
CA PRO A 91 -8.33 19.24 3.77
C PRO A 91 -7.25 20.26 4.16
N HIS A 92 -7.46 21.00 5.25
CA HIS A 92 -6.50 21.94 5.83
C HIS A 92 -6.03 21.42 7.19
N ALA A 93 -4.76 21.04 7.28
CA ALA A 93 -4.22 20.46 8.50
C ALA A 93 -4.14 21.49 9.62
N ARG A 94 -4.89 21.21 10.70
CA ARG A 94 -4.73 21.81 12.04
C ARG A 94 -3.79 20.96 12.90
N VAL A 95 -3.79 19.65 12.65
CA VAL A 95 -2.91 18.68 13.30
C VAL A 95 -2.20 17.86 12.22
N PHE A 96 -0.87 17.82 12.29
CA PHE A 96 -0.05 16.96 11.45
C PHE A 96 0.12 15.60 12.10
N MET A 97 0.19 14.56 11.27
CA MET A 97 0.35 13.17 11.72
C MET A 97 1.75 12.93 12.29
N GLY A 98 2.77 13.54 11.68
CA GLY A 98 4.16 13.50 12.13
C GLY A 98 4.79 12.10 12.00
N ASP A 99 6.07 12.01 12.36
CA ASP A 99 6.82 10.75 12.21
C ASP A 99 6.29 9.63 13.09
N VAL A 100 5.82 9.98 14.31
CA VAL A 100 5.22 9.02 15.24
C VAL A 100 3.94 8.43 14.66
N GLY A 101 3.00 9.27 14.22
CA GLY A 101 1.71 8.80 13.70
C GLY A 101 1.87 8.06 12.37
N SER A 102 2.71 8.57 11.47
CA SER A 102 2.92 7.93 10.16
C SER A 102 3.65 6.59 10.27
N GLY A 103 4.65 6.49 11.14
CA GLY A 103 5.34 5.24 11.42
C GLY A 103 4.44 4.19 12.06
N VAL A 104 3.61 4.58 13.04
CA VAL A 104 2.63 3.67 13.67
C VAL A 104 1.61 3.17 12.67
N LEU A 105 1.04 4.04 11.83
CA LEU A 105 0.12 3.60 10.77
C LEU A 105 0.81 2.70 9.75
N GLY A 106 2.07 2.99 9.38
CA GLY A 106 2.85 2.14 8.49
C GLY A 106 3.06 0.74 9.05
N LEU A 107 3.40 0.63 10.35
CA LEU A 107 3.48 -0.66 11.04
C LEU A 107 2.11 -1.36 11.09
N TRP A 108 1.05 -0.63 11.42
CA TRP A 108 -0.29 -1.17 11.52
C TRP A 108 -0.79 -1.74 10.19
N VAL A 109 -0.57 -1.03 9.09
CA VAL A 109 -0.86 -1.52 7.72
C VAL A 109 -0.07 -2.79 7.43
N ALA A 110 1.21 -2.86 7.80
CA ALA A 110 2.03 -4.07 7.61
C ALA A 110 1.47 -5.28 8.37
N LEU A 111 1.05 -5.06 9.61
CA LEU A 111 0.44 -6.10 10.45
C LEU A 111 -0.85 -6.59 9.81
N LEU A 112 -1.76 -5.70 9.39
CA LEU A 112 -3.00 -6.08 8.71
C LEU A 112 -2.71 -6.88 7.43
N VAL A 113 -1.71 -6.49 6.64
CA VAL A 113 -1.29 -7.23 5.43
C VAL A 113 -0.89 -8.67 5.76
N VAL A 114 -0.05 -8.87 6.78
CA VAL A 114 0.39 -10.20 7.21
C VAL A 114 -0.77 -11.01 7.77
N MET A 115 -1.61 -10.40 8.60
CA MET A 115 -2.73 -11.08 9.26
C MET A 115 -3.81 -11.50 8.26
N LEU A 116 -4.10 -10.68 7.25
CA LEU A 116 -4.97 -11.07 6.14
C LEU A 116 -4.38 -12.23 5.35
N ALA A 117 -3.06 -12.24 5.13
CA ALA A 117 -2.40 -13.32 4.40
C ALA A 117 -2.42 -14.67 5.14
N MET A 118 -2.49 -14.63 6.47
CA MET A 118 -2.56 -15.82 7.32
C MET A 118 -3.99 -16.28 7.64
N ARG A 119 -5.02 -15.49 7.29
CA ARG A 119 -6.41 -15.76 7.65
C ARG A 119 -7.04 -16.77 6.66
N PRO A 120 -7.44 -17.97 7.10
CA PRO A 120 -8.16 -18.90 6.24
C PRO A 120 -9.44 -18.26 5.68
N GLY A 121 -9.73 -18.53 4.40
CA GLY A 121 -10.87 -17.93 3.69
C GLY A 121 -10.61 -16.54 3.11
N VAL A 122 -9.50 -15.89 3.47
CA VAL A 122 -9.06 -14.62 2.86
C VAL A 122 -7.92 -14.89 1.89
N ALA A 123 -7.99 -14.31 0.69
CA ALA A 123 -6.90 -14.44 -0.27
C ALA A 123 -5.63 -13.72 0.22
N ALA A 124 -4.47 -14.37 0.17
CA ALA A 124 -3.23 -13.77 0.69
C ALA A 124 -2.80 -12.48 -0.03
N ALA A 125 -3.27 -12.27 -1.26
CA ALA A 125 -3.05 -11.06 -2.03
C ALA A 125 -3.88 -9.85 -1.56
N SER A 126 -4.89 -10.03 -0.68
CA SER A 126 -5.82 -8.97 -0.28
C SER A 126 -5.14 -7.76 0.35
N GLY A 127 -4.27 -7.99 1.34
CA GLY A 127 -3.52 -6.91 1.99
C GLY A 127 -2.63 -6.14 1.01
N PRO A 128 -1.73 -6.81 0.27
CA PRO A 128 -0.85 -6.13 -0.69
C PRO A 128 -1.60 -5.41 -1.82
N ILE A 129 -2.76 -5.93 -2.27
CA ILE A 129 -3.63 -5.26 -3.24
C ILE A 129 -4.25 -4.00 -2.60
N ALA A 130 -4.73 -4.08 -1.35
CA ALA A 130 -5.30 -2.94 -0.63
C ALA A 130 -4.31 -1.78 -0.46
N ALA A 131 -3.04 -2.08 -0.19
CA ALA A 131 -1.98 -1.08 0.00
C ALA A 131 -1.31 -0.61 -1.31
N SER A 132 -1.71 -1.16 -2.47
CA SER A 132 -0.95 -1.08 -3.72
C SER A 132 -0.60 0.35 -4.18
N GLY A 133 -1.51 1.32 -4.05
CA GLY A 133 -1.25 2.70 -4.51
C GLY A 133 -0.02 3.33 -3.84
N PHE A 134 0.10 3.17 -2.52
CA PHE A 134 1.24 3.68 -1.75
C PHE A 134 2.50 2.86 -1.98
N VAL A 135 2.37 1.53 -1.99
CA VAL A 135 3.50 0.63 -2.20
C VAL A 135 4.13 0.89 -3.56
N VAL A 136 3.33 1.06 -4.61
CA VAL A 136 3.81 1.36 -5.96
C VAL A 136 4.50 2.73 -6.00
N ASP A 137 3.88 3.81 -5.51
CA ASP A 137 4.50 5.14 -5.59
C ASP A 137 5.87 5.16 -4.87
N ALA A 138 5.93 4.69 -3.63
CA ALA A 138 7.17 4.70 -2.88
C ALA A 138 8.24 3.80 -3.52
N THR A 139 7.88 2.57 -3.89
CA THR A 139 8.84 1.61 -4.47
C THR A 139 9.36 2.11 -5.81
N CYS A 140 8.49 2.52 -6.73
CA CYS A 140 8.90 3.04 -8.03
C CYS A 140 9.74 4.32 -7.91
N THR A 141 9.42 5.19 -6.95
CA THR A 141 10.19 6.41 -6.69
C THR A 141 11.60 6.10 -6.23
N LEU A 142 11.75 5.25 -5.22
CA LEU A 142 13.08 4.91 -4.70
C LEU A 142 13.90 4.10 -5.71
N LEU A 143 13.28 3.13 -6.40
CA LEU A 143 13.95 2.40 -7.49
C LEU A 143 14.42 3.35 -8.59
N SER A 144 13.59 4.31 -9.01
CA SER A 144 13.97 5.31 -10.01
C SER A 144 15.10 6.22 -9.54
N ARG A 145 15.31 6.41 -8.23
CA ARG A 145 16.46 7.15 -7.68
C ARG A 145 17.71 6.29 -7.71
N MET A 146 17.62 5.04 -7.24
CA MET A 146 18.72 4.08 -7.20
C MET A 146 19.28 3.82 -8.61
N LEU A 147 18.41 3.58 -9.59
CA LEU A 147 18.80 3.34 -10.99
C LEU A 147 19.47 4.56 -11.65
N ARG A 148 19.33 5.76 -11.06
CA ARG A 148 20.01 6.99 -11.51
C ARG A 148 21.25 7.32 -10.69
N GLY A 149 21.73 6.37 -9.87
CA GLY A 149 22.89 6.56 -8.98
C GLY A 149 22.64 7.56 -7.84
N ARG A 150 21.37 7.93 -7.56
CA ARG A 150 21.03 8.89 -6.50
C ARG A 150 20.75 8.16 -5.19
N ARG A 151 21.20 8.76 -4.08
CA ARG A 151 20.97 8.25 -2.73
C ARG A 151 19.46 8.20 -2.45
N TRP A 152 18.91 7.01 -2.20
CA TRP A 152 17.48 6.85 -1.94
C TRP A 152 17.06 7.35 -0.55
N TYR A 153 17.98 7.27 0.42
CA TYR A 153 17.79 7.68 1.82
C TYR A 153 17.99 9.18 2.08
N SER A 154 18.45 9.96 1.10
CA SER A 154 18.53 11.42 1.26
C SER A 154 17.13 12.04 1.06
N ALA A 155 16.81 13.11 1.80
CA ALA A 155 15.57 13.86 1.62
C ALA A 155 15.30 14.21 0.14
N HIS A 156 14.07 13.99 -0.32
CA HIS A 156 13.69 14.21 -1.71
C HIS A 156 12.19 14.51 -1.86
N ARG A 157 11.84 15.08 -3.02
CA ARG A 157 10.46 15.46 -3.37
C ARG A 157 10.05 14.89 -4.74
N GLU A 158 10.16 13.58 -4.87
CA GLU A 158 10.01 12.87 -6.15
C GLU A 158 8.93 11.79 -6.20
N HIS A 159 8.20 11.59 -5.10
CA HIS A 159 7.01 10.75 -5.13
C HIS A 159 5.99 11.34 -6.10
N LEU A 160 5.18 10.48 -6.71
CA LEU A 160 4.19 10.90 -7.70
C LEU A 160 3.22 11.90 -7.09
N TYR A 161 2.79 11.72 -5.84
CA TYR A 161 1.92 12.69 -5.17
C TYR A 161 2.57 14.08 -5.10
N GLN A 162 3.88 14.15 -4.83
CA GLN A 162 4.63 15.41 -4.75
C GLN A 162 4.76 16.05 -6.14
N TRP A 163 4.99 15.25 -7.18
CA TRP A 163 5.00 15.74 -8.56
C TRP A 163 3.64 16.30 -8.98
N LEU A 164 2.55 15.61 -8.63
CA LEU A 164 1.19 16.05 -8.90
C LEU A 164 0.89 17.40 -8.23
N VAL A 165 1.25 17.57 -6.95
CA VAL A 165 1.11 18.88 -6.27
C VAL A 165 1.93 19.96 -6.96
N ARG A 166 3.17 19.65 -7.39
CA ARG A 166 4.03 20.60 -8.12
C ARG A 166 3.47 21.04 -9.48
N THR A 167 2.54 20.29 -10.08
CA THR A 167 1.79 20.76 -11.26
C THR A 167 0.70 21.77 -10.94
N GLY A 168 0.44 22.05 -9.67
CA GLY A 168 -0.61 22.94 -9.19
C GLY A 168 -1.90 22.23 -8.79
N LEU A 169 -1.91 20.90 -8.66
CA LEU A 169 -3.05 20.18 -8.11
C LEU A 169 -3.13 20.40 -6.59
N SER A 170 -4.33 20.64 -6.08
CA SER A 170 -4.56 20.74 -4.64
C SER A 170 -4.38 19.39 -3.95
N HIS A 171 -4.08 19.40 -2.65
CA HIS A 171 -3.96 18.17 -1.85
C HIS A 171 -5.21 17.30 -1.98
N ALA A 172 -6.41 17.90 -1.91
CA ALA A 172 -7.68 17.20 -2.10
C ALA A 172 -7.80 16.49 -3.45
N ARG A 173 -7.34 17.10 -4.56
CA ARG A 173 -7.34 16.45 -5.87
C ARG A 173 -6.38 15.27 -5.92
N VAL A 174 -5.19 15.39 -5.31
CA VAL A 174 -4.22 14.29 -5.26
C VAL A 174 -4.76 13.14 -4.40
N VAL A 175 -5.34 13.43 -3.23
CA VAL A 175 -6.02 12.42 -2.40
C VAL A 175 -7.15 11.73 -3.19
N ALA A 176 -7.96 12.48 -3.94
CA ALA A 176 -9.01 11.92 -4.77
C ALA A 176 -8.48 10.97 -5.87
N LEU A 177 -7.31 11.24 -6.46
CA LEU A 177 -6.68 10.34 -7.44
C LEU A 177 -6.24 9.02 -6.81
N TYR A 178 -5.65 9.06 -5.60
CA TYR A 178 -5.30 7.85 -4.85
C TYR A 178 -6.55 7.06 -4.42
N LEU A 179 -7.61 7.75 -3.99
CA LEU A 179 -8.88 7.10 -3.68
C LEU A 179 -9.54 6.52 -4.93
N ALA A 180 -9.43 7.18 -6.08
CA ALA A 180 -9.93 6.66 -7.35
C ALA A 180 -9.21 5.37 -7.74
N TRP A 181 -7.89 5.27 -7.55
CA TRP A 181 -7.17 4.00 -7.70
C TRP A 181 -7.76 2.90 -6.79
N ASN A 182 -7.99 3.23 -5.52
CA ASN A 182 -8.57 2.29 -4.57
C ASN A 182 -9.96 1.81 -4.98
N VAL A 183 -10.85 2.72 -5.40
CA VAL A 183 -12.23 2.38 -5.76
C VAL A 183 -12.33 1.70 -7.12
N LEU A 184 -11.57 2.15 -8.12
CA LEU A 184 -11.72 1.70 -9.51
C LEU A 184 -10.88 0.47 -9.84
N ILE A 185 -9.77 0.23 -9.13
CA ILE A 185 -8.86 -0.88 -9.41
C ILE A 185 -8.82 -1.86 -8.24
N VAL A 186 -8.57 -1.35 -7.03
CA VAL A 186 -8.35 -2.21 -5.86
C VAL A 186 -9.63 -2.92 -5.44
N VAL A 187 -10.76 -2.21 -5.29
CA VAL A 187 -12.03 -2.81 -4.88
C VAL A 187 -12.49 -3.90 -5.88
N PRO A 188 -12.54 -3.67 -7.20
CA PRO A 188 -12.88 -4.73 -8.17
C PRO A 188 -11.93 -5.92 -8.11
N ALA A 189 -10.63 -5.69 -7.96
CA ALA A 189 -9.64 -6.76 -7.83
C ALA A 189 -9.90 -7.61 -6.56
N LEU A 190 -10.18 -6.96 -5.43
CA LEU A 190 -10.51 -7.64 -4.17
C LEU A 190 -11.81 -8.44 -4.28
N LEU A 191 -12.86 -7.86 -4.88
CA LEU A 191 -14.13 -8.57 -5.08
C LEU A 191 -13.95 -9.78 -6.00
N TRP A 192 -13.06 -9.69 -7.00
CA TRP A 192 -12.79 -10.79 -7.91
C TRP A 192 -12.05 -11.96 -7.24
N ILE A 193 -10.97 -11.69 -6.48
CA ILE A 193 -10.15 -12.75 -5.85
C ILE A 193 -10.88 -13.52 -4.74
N HIS A 194 -11.95 -12.97 -4.17
CA HIS A 194 -12.77 -13.64 -3.16
C HIS A 194 -13.95 -14.43 -3.76
N ARG A 195 -14.04 -14.54 -5.09
CA ARG A 195 -14.98 -15.48 -5.72
C ARG A 195 -14.40 -16.89 -5.62
N PRO A 196 -15.20 -17.93 -5.28
CA PRO A 196 -14.71 -19.30 -5.09
C PRO A 196 -13.81 -19.83 -6.23
N GLN A 197 -14.16 -19.49 -7.48
CA GLN A 197 -13.42 -19.89 -8.68
C GLN A 197 -12.08 -19.16 -8.91
N ALA A 198 -11.79 -18.08 -8.16
CA ALA A 198 -10.65 -17.20 -8.37
C ALA A 198 -9.59 -17.25 -7.26
N HIS A 199 -9.78 -18.04 -6.19
CA HIS A 199 -8.84 -18.10 -5.06
C HIS A 199 -7.41 -18.50 -5.50
N ALA A 200 -7.28 -19.43 -6.45
CA ALA A 200 -5.99 -19.86 -7.00
C ALA A 200 -5.31 -18.77 -7.87
N ALA A 201 -6.07 -17.78 -8.35
CA ALA A 201 -5.57 -16.73 -9.24
C ALA A 201 -5.17 -15.43 -8.50
N GLY A 202 -5.21 -15.42 -7.16
CA GLY A 202 -4.87 -14.23 -6.36
C GLY A 202 -3.47 -13.67 -6.65
N GLY A 203 -2.47 -14.53 -6.86
CA GLY A 203 -1.12 -14.10 -7.25
C GLY A 203 -1.08 -13.42 -8.62
N GLY A 204 -1.83 -13.93 -9.60
CA GLY A 204 -1.95 -13.31 -10.93
C GLY A 204 -2.61 -11.93 -10.87
N MET A 205 -3.68 -11.79 -10.08
CA MET A 205 -4.33 -10.50 -9.86
C MET A 205 -3.40 -9.50 -9.17
N LEU A 206 -2.63 -9.95 -8.17
CA LEU A 206 -1.64 -9.10 -7.50
C LEU A 206 -0.63 -8.53 -8.51
N LEU A 207 -0.07 -9.39 -9.37
CA LEU A 207 0.86 -8.96 -10.42
C LEU A 207 0.20 -7.97 -11.40
N ALA A 208 -1.03 -8.24 -11.81
CA ALA A 208 -1.78 -7.34 -12.69
C ALA A 208 -2.01 -5.95 -12.07
N VAL A 209 -2.42 -5.89 -10.80
CA VAL A 209 -2.62 -4.63 -10.06
C VAL A 209 -1.31 -3.85 -9.95
N TYR A 210 -0.20 -4.50 -9.59
CA TYR A 210 1.09 -3.83 -9.46
C TYR A 210 1.67 -3.40 -10.82
N ALA A 211 1.46 -4.18 -11.88
CA ALA A 211 1.83 -3.80 -13.25
C ALA A 211 1.02 -2.58 -13.72
N ALA A 212 -0.30 -2.58 -13.52
CA ALA A 212 -1.15 -1.45 -13.82
C ALA A 212 -0.74 -0.20 -13.02
N GLY A 213 -0.47 -0.35 -11.72
CA GLY A 213 -0.04 0.74 -10.85
C GLY A 213 1.28 1.33 -11.32
N THR A 214 2.25 0.48 -11.67
CA THR A 214 3.54 0.91 -12.24
C THR A 214 3.35 1.67 -13.55
N GLY A 215 2.45 1.20 -14.42
CA GLY A 215 2.08 1.89 -15.65
C GLY A 215 1.49 3.28 -15.42
N VAL A 216 0.53 3.38 -14.49
CA VAL A 216 -0.06 4.67 -14.05
C VAL A 216 1.01 5.59 -13.47
N TRP A 217 1.91 5.06 -12.64
CA TRP A 217 2.99 5.84 -12.05
C TRP A 217 3.95 6.40 -13.11
N LEU A 218 4.38 5.57 -14.08
CA LEU A 218 5.23 5.99 -15.18
C LEU A 218 4.56 7.06 -16.04
N ALA A 219 3.30 6.84 -16.41
CA ALA A 219 2.52 7.79 -17.20
C ALA A 219 2.32 9.12 -16.46
N GLY A 220 1.93 9.06 -15.18
CA GLY A 220 1.74 10.21 -14.31
C GLY A 220 3.02 11.01 -14.12
N LYS A 221 4.15 10.35 -13.85
CA LYS A 221 5.46 11.00 -13.71
C LYS A 221 5.88 11.68 -15.00
N ARG A 222 5.73 11.02 -16.16
CA ARG A 222 6.01 11.62 -17.48
C ARG A 222 5.12 12.81 -17.79
N TRP A 223 3.84 12.75 -17.43
CA TRP A 223 2.91 13.87 -17.56
C TRP A 223 3.33 15.05 -16.69
N CYS A 224 3.64 14.82 -15.41
CA CYS A 224 4.08 15.87 -14.48
C CYS A 224 5.33 16.58 -14.96
N LEU A 225 6.35 15.83 -15.39
CA LEU A 225 7.61 16.40 -15.89
C LEU A 225 7.38 17.30 -17.12
N ARG A 226 6.52 16.88 -18.06
CA ARG A 226 6.16 17.70 -19.23
C ARG A 226 5.39 18.96 -18.84
N HIS A 227 4.47 18.85 -17.87
CA HIS A 227 3.65 19.99 -17.44
C HIS A 227 4.48 21.05 -16.70
N VAL A 228 5.36 20.62 -15.80
CA VAL A 228 6.26 21.52 -15.05
C VAL A 228 7.23 22.24 -16.00
N ALA A 229 7.82 21.53 -16.97
CA ALA A 229 8.71 22.14 -17.96
C ALA A 229 8.01 23.24 -18.80
N ARG A 230 6.76 23.01 -19.21
CA ARG A 230 5.97 23.99 -19.96
C ARG A 230 5.66 25.26 -19.16
N ARG A 231 5.33 25.13 -17.87
CA ARG A 231 5.09 26.30 -17.00
C ARG A 231 6.36 27.10 -16.73
N GLY A 232 7.50 26.43 -16.56
CA GLY A 232 8.79 27.09 -16.37
C GLY A 232 9.21 27.95 -17.57
N GLY A 233 8.92 27.51 -18.79
CA GLY A 233 9.24 28.27 -20.01
C GLY A 233 8.37 29.51 -20.27
N HIS A 234 7.19 29.61 -19.66
CA HIS A 234 6.32 30.79 -19.78
C HIS A 234 6.60 31.87 -18.72
N ALA A 235 7.40 31.57 -17.68
CA ALA A 235 7.79 32.54 -16.65
C ALA A 235 9.11 33.26 -16.98
N SER A 236 9.74 32.92 -18.11
CA SER A 236 11.03 33.43 -18.58
C SER A 236 10.96 34.12 -19.94
N ALA A 237 9.75 34.47 -20.40
CA ALA A 237 9.46 35.24 -21.61
C ALA A 237 8.55 36.41 -21.24
#